data_AF-A0A9D7RED1-F1
#
_entry.id   AF-A0A9D7RED1-F1
#
_cell.length_a   1.000
_cell.length_b   1.000
_cell.length_c   1.000
_cell.angle_alpha   90.00
_cell.angle_beta   90.00
_cell.angle_gamma   90.00
#
_symmetry.space_group_name_H-M   'P 1'
#
loop_
_entity.id
_entity.type
_entity.pdbx_description
1 polymer ?
#
loop_
_entity_poly.entity_id
_entity_poly.type
_entity_poly.pdbx_seq_one_letter_code
_entity_poly.pdbx_strand_id
1 'polypeptide(L)'
;MSPICCHRRFHSDGKQDLATANSLSDNASIRLGDGSGGFSGNTHVPVGIRPTSLAIGDFNNDGKQDIATANLNNNSVSIRLGNGNGGFSGNTTVLVGNGPISVATGDFNGDGKLDIATANSFTGNNVSIRLGDGNGNFTGNNNISVGNTPFFVAVGDFNGDGMQDIATANLGSNNVSIRLGDGIGGFNGSTSIPLGFAPNSISIGDFNGDGKQDFATSNSSSSLVSIRTGDGSGGFSGNTTVSVGNGPITVAIGDFNGDGKQDFATPNYWSSNVSIRLGAGPEINVQGNGISIADGDNTPVMQ
;
A
#
# COMPACT_ATOMS: atom_id res chain seq x y z
N MET A 1 6.83 13.07 7.10
CA MET A 1 5.89 12.22 6.34
C MET A 1 6.56 11.92 5.02
N SER A 2 6.93 10.66 4.79
CA SER A 2 7.55 10.24 3.54
C SER A 2 6.47 10.08 2.46
N PRO A 3 6.70 10.51 1.22
CA PRO A 3 5.76 10.24 0.13
C PRO A 3 5.67 8.72 -0.08
N ILE A 4 4.47 8.17 0.04
CA ILE A 4 4.19 6.80 -0.40
C ILE A 4 4.19 6.84 -1.93
N CYS A 5 5.14 6.12 -2.51
CA CYS A 5 5.37 6.00 -3.94
C CYS A 5 4.62 4.77 -4.47
N CYS A 6 3.98 4.90 -5.63
CA CYS A 6 3.41 3.78 -6.36
C CYS A 6 3.97 3.76 -7.79
N HIS A 7 4.27 2.55 -8.30
CA HIS A 7 4.73 2.32 -9.67
C HIS A 7 3.60 1.69 -10.48
N ARG A 8 3.17 2.36 -11.55
CA ARG A 8 2.24 1.82 -12.58
C ARG A 8 2.45 2.56 -13.90
N ARG A 9 1.73 2.14 -14.94
CA ARG A 9 1.78 2.72 -16.29
C ARG A 9 0.78 3.88 -16.40
N PHE A 10 1.23 5.12 -16.32
CA PHE A 10 0.43 6.33 -16.58
C PHE A 10 0.54 6.80 -18.04
N HIS A 11 1.50 6.24 -18.77
CA HIS A 11 1.67 6.37 -20.21
C HIS A 11 1.42 5.03 -20.92
N SER A 12 0.84 5.10 -22.12
CA SER A 12 0.47 3.91 -22.92
C SER A 12 1.67 3.26 -23.64
N ASP A 13 2.90 3.57 -23.25
CA ASP A 13 4.14 3.05 -23.88
C ASP A 13 4.61 1.71 -23.27
N GLY A 14 3.87 1.18 -22.29
CA GLY A 14 4.18 -0.08 -21.63
C GLY A 14 5.22 0.02 -20.52
N LYS A 15 5.73 1.22 -20.21
CA LYS A 15 6.80 1.45 -19.24
C LYS A 15 6.25 1.82 -17.87
N GLN A 16 7.03 1.56 -16.82
CA GLN A 16 6.64 1.90 -15.46
C GLN A 16 6.93 3.37 -15.18
N ASP A 17 5.93 4.08 -14.68
CA ASP A 17 6.00 5.47 -14.28
C ASP A 17 5.94 5.58 -12.74
N LEU A 18 6.27 6.77 -12.24
CA LEU A 18 6.36 7.08 -10.81
C LEU A 18 5.33 8.15 -10.43
N ALA A 19 4.55 7.87 -9.38
CA ALA A 19 3.69 8.86 -8.73
C ALA A 19 4.04 9.06 -7.25
N THR A 20 4.08 10.30 -6.79
CA THR A 20 4.34 10.64 -5.37
C THR A 20 3.41 11.73 -4.86
N ALA A 21 2.87 11.56 -3.65
CA ALA A 21 2.09 12.60 -2.95
C ALA A 21 3.02 13.62 -2.25
N ASN A 22 2.84 14.91 -2.52
CA ASN A 22 3.69 15.98 -1.99
C ASN A 22 2.96 16.76 -0.89
N SER A 23 3.11 16.30 0.35
CA SER A 23 2.41 16.83 1.53
C SER A 23 2.58 18.33 1.82
N LEU A 24 3.66 18.96 1.34
CA LEU A 24 3.94 20.39 1.55
C LEU A 24 3.51 21.28 0.38
N SER A 25 3.16 20.70 -0.76
CA SER A 25 2.85 21.43 -2.00
C SER A 25 1.44 21.12 -2.52
N ASP A 26 0.65 20.36 -1.77
CA ASP A 26 -0.75 20.02 -2.05
C ASP A 26 -0.98 19.49 -3.47
N ASN A 27 -0.04 18.68 -3.96
CA ASN A 27 -0.09 18.09 -5.29
C ASN A 27 0.51 16.68 -5.29
N ALA A 28 0.29 15.94 -6.38
CA ALA A 28 1.00 14.71 -6.69
C ALA A 28 1.98 14.97 -7.86
N SER A 29 3.21 14.48 -7.76
CA SER A 29 4.16 14.47 -8.87
C SER A 29 3.97 13.21 -9.68
N ILE A 30 3.99 13.34 -11.01
CA ILE A 30 4.05 12.22 -11.95
C ILE A 30 5.36 12.33 -12.73
N ARG A 31 6.08 11.23 -12.86
CA ARG A 31 7.30 11.13 -13.66
C ARG A 31 7.19 9.93 -14.59
N LEU A 32 7.41 10.15 -15.89
CA LEU A 32 7.28 9.14 -16.92
C LEU A 32 8.58 8.37 -17.08
N GLY A 33 8.51 7.05 -16.98
CA GLY A 33 9.65 6.16 -17.08
C GLY A 33 10.05 5.90 -18.52
N ASP A 34 11.35 5.83 -18.77
CA ASP A 34 11.89 5.48 -20.08
C ASP A 34 12.11 3.96 -20.28
N GLY A 35 11.82 3.15 -19.26
CA GLY A 35 11.99 1.70 -19.28
C GLY A 35 13.43 1.23 -19.09
N SER A 36 14.39 2.15 -19.03
CA SER A 36 15.81 1.92 -18.71
C SER A 36 16.20 2.48 -17.33
N GLY A 37 15.20 2.72 -16.47
CA GLY A 37 15.38 3.25 -15.12
C GLY A 37 15.46 4.78 -15.02
N GLY A 38 15.38 5.49 -16.15
CA GLY A 38 15.26 6.95 -16.16
C GLY A 38 13.81 7.40 -16.02
N PHE A 39 13.61 8.51 -15.32
CA PHE A 39 12.30 9.14 -15.12
C PHE A 39 12.35 10.60 -15.58
N SER A 40 11.36 11.02 -16.36
CA SER A 40 11.27 12.34 -16.96
C SER A 40 9.91 13.00 -16.70
N GLY A 41 9.71 14.21 -17.22
CA GLY A 41 8.47 14.96 -17.02
C GLY A 41 8.38 15.71 -15.70
N ASN A 42 7.47 16.67 -15.63
CA ASN A 42 7.27 17.54 -14.48
C ASN A 42 5.78 17.79 -14.18
N THR A 43 4.91 16.83 -14.51
CA THR A 43 3.48 16.96 -14.21
C THR A 43 3.29 17.02 -12.69
N HIS A 44 2.59 18.06 -12.25
CA HIS A 44 2.11 18.20 -10.88
C HIS A 44 0.59 18.28 -10.94
N VAL A 45 -0.07 17.33 -10.27
CA VAL A 45 -1.53 17.23 -10.25
C VAL A 45 -2.04 17.85 -8.96
N PRO A 46 -2.77 18.97 -8.99
CA PRO A 46 -3.31 19.57 -7.79
C PRO A 46 -4.30 18.63 -7.08
N VAL A 47 -4.11 18.42 -5.78
CA VAL A 47 -4.99 17.60 -4.94
C VAL A 47 -5.40 18.39 -3.69
N GLY A 48 -6.02 17.74 -2.71
CA GLY A 48 -6.32 18.37 -1.44
C GLY A 48 -5.07 18.64 -0.61
N ILE A 49 -5.28 19.28 0.52
CA ILE A 49 -4.27 19.77 1.45
C ILE A 49 -3.62 18.62 2.21
N ARG A 50 -2.29 18.64 2.24
CA ARG A 50 -1.43 17.66 2.91
C ARG A 50 -1.74 16.23 2.45
N PRO A 51 -1.54 15.91 1.15
CA PRO A 51 -1.71 14.55 0.67
C PRO A 51 -0.63 13.64 1.27
N THR A 52 -1.03 12.49 1.80
CA THR A 52 -0.16 11.57 2.56
C THR A 52 0.04 10.22 1.90
N SER A 53 -0.94 9.80 1.10
CA SER A 53 -0.95 8.51 0.41
C SER A 53 -1.60 8.67 -0.96
N LEU A 54 -1.19 7.81 -1.89
CA LEU A 54 -1.72 7.74 -3.24
C LEU A 54 -2.02 6.28 -3.57
N ALA A 55 -3.14 6.04 -4.27
CA ALA A 55 -3.48 4.78 -4.90
C ALA A 55 -3.72 5.01 -6.40
N ILE A 56 -3.51 3.97 -7.20
CA ILE A 56 -3.60 4.01 -8.66
C ILE A 56 -4.61 2.96 -9.12
N GLY A 57 -5.53 3.35 -9.98
CA GLY A 57 -6.55 2.47 -10.54
C GLY A 57 -7.29 3.14 -11.69
N ASP A 58 -8.11 2.39 -12.42
CA ASP A 58 -9.03 2.94 -13.42
C ASP A 58 -10.39 3.20 -12.74
N PHE A 59 -10.66 4.45 -12.34
CA PHE A 59 -11.85 4.80 -11.57
C PHE A 59 -13.04 5.18 -12.47
N ASN A 60 -12.81 5.36 -13.78
CA ASN A 60 -13.83 5.72 -14.76
C ASN A 60 -13.99 4.68 -15.90
N ASN A 61 -13.38 3.51 -15.76
CA ASN A 61 -13.44 2.38 -16.69
C ASN A 61 -13.05 2.75 -18.13
N ASP A 62 -12.14 3.70 -18.32
CA ASP A 62 -11.68 4.13 -19.64
C ASP A 62 -10.38 3.43 -20.10
N GLY A 63 -9.87 2.50 -19.28
CA GLY A 63 -8.66 1.73 -19.50
C GLY A 63 -7.37 2.45 -19.12
N LYS A 64 -7.44 3.66 -18.56
CA LYS A 64 -6.26 4.46 -18.18
C LYS A 64 -6.10 4.51 -16.67
N GLN A 65 -4.87 4.72 -16.23
CA GLN A 65 -4.59 4.82 -14.80
C GLN A 65 -4.90 6.24 -14.30
N ASP A 66 -5.78 6.30 -13.33
CA ASP A 66 -6.15 7.47 -12.54
C ASP A 66 -5.41 7.46 -11.20
N ILE A 67 -5.54 8.54 -10.43
CA ILE A 67 -4.98 8.61 -9.07
C ILE A 67 -6.05 8.97 -8.03
N ALA A 68 -5.96 8.31 -6.87
CA ALA A 68 -6.66 8.65 -5.65
C ALA A 68 -5.66 9.14 -4.59
N THR A 69 -5.89 10.28 -3.93
CA THR A 69 -4.98 10.78 -2.88
C THR A 69 -5.69 11.06 -1.57
N ALA A 70 -5.20 10.48 -0.47
CA ALA A 70 -5.67 10.78 0.88
C ALA A 70 -5.18 12.16 1.33
N ASN A 71 -6.11 13.11 1.53
CA ASN A 71 -5.81 14.50 1.89
C ASN A 71 -6.07 14.72 3.38
N LEU A 72 -5.02 14.61 4.19
CA LEU A 72 -5.14 14.53 5.65
C LEU A 72 -5.91 15.74 6.23
N ASN A 73 -5.63 16.96 5.74
CA ASN A 73 -6.23 18.17 6.32
C ASN A 73 -7.62 18.50 5.77
N ASN A 74 -8.07 17.86 4.68
CA ASN A 74 -9.42 18.05 4.15
C ASN A 74 -10.42 16.97 4.58
N ASN A 75 -9.96 15.90 5.25
CA ASN A 75 -10.79 14.72 5.53
C ASN A 75 -11.44 14.17 4.25
N SER A 76 -10.66 14.11 3.17
CA SER A 76 -11.14 13.69 1.86
C SER A 76 -10.11 12.86 1.09
N VAL A 77 -10.59 12.19 0.05
CA VAL A 77 -9.77 11.62 -1.02
C VAL A 77 -10.01 12.41 -2.31
N SER A 78 -8.94 12.85 -2.98
CA SER A 78 -9.04 13.42 -4.33
C SER A 78 -9.04 12.30 -5.35
N ILE A 79 -9.88 12.39 -6.38
CA ILE A 79 -9.80 11.52 -7.57
C ILE A 79 -9.42 12.39 -8.77
N ARG A 80 -8.41 11.97 -9.52
CA ARG A 80 -7.96 12.66 -10.73
C ARG A 80 -7.82 11.66 -11.87
N LEU A 81 -8.55 11.94 -12.94
CA LEU A 81 -8.70 11.04 -14.08
C LEU A 81 -7.54 11.23 -15.06
N GLY A 82 -6.79 10.17 -15.30
CA GLY A 82 -5.64 10.14 -16.19
C GLY A 82 -6.06 10.06 -17.65
N ASN A 83 -5.32 10.76 -18.52
CA ASN A 83 -5.60 10.74 -19.96
C ASN A 83 -4.81 9.68 -20.73
N GLY A 84 -3.98 8.88 -20.04
CA GLY A 84 -3.12 7.83 -20.61
C GLY A 84 -1.83 8.35 -21.27
N ASN A 85 -1.60 9.67 -21.20
CA ASN A 85 -0.44 10.37 -21.75
C ASN A 85 0.30 11.17 -20.66
N GLY A 86 0.16 10.77 -19.38
CA GLY A 86 0.76 11.46 -18.23
C GLY A 86 0.07 12.75 -17.79
N GLY A 87 -1.08 13.11 -18.38
CA GLY A 87 -1.91 14.24 -17.95
C GLY A 87 -3.11 13.78 -17.12
N PHE A 88 -3.59 14.65 -16.22
CA PHE A 88 -4.69 14.36 -15.30
C PHE A 88 -5.73 15.49 -15.28
N SER A 89 -6.98 15.12 -15.06
CA SER A 89 -8.13 16.04 -15.02
C SER A 89 -9.12 15.62 -13.92
N GLY A 90 -10.29 16.27 -13.88
CA GLY A 90 -11.31 16.00 -12.86
C GLY A 90 -11.03 16.68 -11.52
N ASN A 91 -12.08 16.81 -10.71
CA ASN A 91 -12.05 17.49 -9.41
C ASN A 91 -12.85 16.76 -8.33
N THR A 92 -13.23 15.50 -8.57
CA THR A 92 -13.98 14.71 -7.60
C THR A 92 -13.22 14.65 -6.28
N THR A 93 -13.97 14.93 -5.22
CA THR A 93 -13.50 14.92 -3.84
C THR A 93 -14.46 14.06 -3.04
N VAL A 94 -13.94 12.98 -2.46
CA VAL A 94 -14.74 12.00 -1.70
C VAL A 94 -14.54 12.26 -0.22
N LEU A 95 -15.63 12.50 0.52
CA LEU A 95 -15.54 12.73 1.97
C LEU A 95 -15.31 11.42 2.73
N VAL A 96 -14.33 11.42 3.62
CA VAL A 96 -13.95 10.28 4.46
C VAL A 96 -13.88 10.71 5.94
N GLY A 97 -13.47 9.79 6.82
CA GLY A 97 -13.27 10.09 8.24
C GLY A 97 -12.15 11.12 8.50
N ASN A 98 -11.96 11.45 9.77
CA ASN A 98 -10.97 12.45 10.17
C ASN A 98 -9.53 11.97 9.94
N GLY A 99 -8.70 12.84 9.37
CA GLY A 99 -7.26 12.61 9.20
C GLY A 99 -6.88 11.37 8.39
N PRO A 100 -7.36 11.26 7.14
CA PRO A 100 -7.01 10.15 6.26
C PRO A 100 -5.50 10.13 6.00
N ILE A 101 -4.88 8.96 6.18
CA ILE A 101 -3.42 8.82 6.07
C ILE A 101 -2.98 7.74 5.08
N SER A 102 -3.87 6.80 4.76
CA SER A 102 -3.64 5.74 3.77
C SER A 102 -4.91 5.51 2.97
N VAL A 103 -4.77 5.35 1.65
CA VAL A 103 -5.85 4.97 0.73
C VAL A 103 -5.44 3.71 -0.02
N ALA A 104 -6.37 2.76 -0.12
CA ALA A 104 -6.27 1.57 -0.94
C ALA A 104 -7.53 1.42 -1.80
N THR A 105 -7.45 0.60 -2.84
CA THR A 105 -8.53 0.37 -3.79
C THR A 105 -8.87 -1.11 -3.86
N GLY A 106 -10.14 -1.41 -4.08
CA GLY A 106 -10.66 -2.76 -4.24
C GLY A 106 -12.05 -2.73 -4.86
N ASP A 107 -12.63 -3.88 -5.15
CA ASP A 107 -14.04 -4.07 -5.50
C ASP A 107 -14.68 -4.73 -4.28
N PHE A 108 -15.29 -3.92 -3.42
CA PHE A 108 -15.83 -4.35 -2.14
C PHE A 108 -17.31 -4.75 -2.22
N ASN A 109 -17.97 -4.47 -3.36
CA ASN A 109 -19.38 -4.79 -3.59
C ASN A 109 -19.64 -5.74 -4.77
N GLY A 110 -18.58 -6.27 -5.39
CA GLY A 110 -18.62 -7.27 -6.45
C GLY A 110 -19.18 -6.76 -7.78
N ASP A 111 -19.20 -5.44 -8.01
CA ASP A 111 -19.76 -4.84 -9.23
C ASP A 111 -18.73 -4.63 -10.35
N GLY A 112 -17.47 -5.01 -10.11
CA GLY A 112 -16.36 -4.92 -11.04
C GLY A 112 -15.75 -3.52 -11.14
N LYS A 113 -16.12 -2.57 -10.28
CA LYS A 113 -15.59 -1.20 -10.27
C LYS A 113 -14.70 -0.98 -9.06
N LEU A 114 -13.78 -0.03 -9.19
CA LEU A 114 -12.90 0.31 -8.09
C LEU A 114 -13.59 1.20 -7.06
N ASP A 115 -13.68 0.66 -5.86
CA ASP A 115 -14.01 1.31 -4.61
C ASP A 115 -12.74 1.79 -3.89
N ILE A 116 -12.92 2.58 -2.82
CA ILE A 116 -11.82 3.05 -1.97
C ILE A 116 -12.01 2.66 -0.51
N ALA A 117 -10.91 2.22 0.11
CA ALA A 117 -10.76 2.04 1.54
C ALA A 117 -9.75 3.08 2.06
N THR A 118 -10.12 3.85 3.07
CA THR A 118 -9.27 4.92 3.61
C THR A 118 -9.08 4.79 5.11
N ALA A 119 -7.85 4.62 5.58
CA ALA A 119 -7.50 4.60 7.00
C ALA A 119 -7.54 6.03 7.56
N ASN A 120 -8.45 6.27 8.49
CA ASN A 120 -8.69 7.58 9.11
C ASN A 120 -8.07 7.63 10.50
N SER A 121 -6.93 8.30 10.59
CA SER A 121 -6.13 8.37 11.80
C SER A 121 -6.70 9.36 12.83
N PHE A 122 -5.95 9.66 13.89
CA PHE A 122 -6.34 10.60 14.95
C PHE A 122 -7.63 10.20 15.68
N THR A 123 -8.68 11.04 15.62
CA THR A 123 -9.97 10.77 16.29
C THR A 123 -10.90 9.91 15.44
N GLY A 124 -10.54 9.61 14.18
CA GLY A 124 -11.33 8.75 13.30
C GLY A 124 -11.39 7.30 13.79
N ASN A 125 -10.22 6.67 14.00
CA ASN A 125 -10.07 5.27 14.43
C ASN A 125 -10.95 4.29 13.64
N ASN A 126 -11.09 4.54 12.34
CA ASN A 126 -11.91 3.75 11.43
C ASN A 126 -11.29 3.70 10.03
N VAL A 127 -11.81 2.79 9.21
CA VAL A 127 -11.58 2.77 7.76
C VAL A 127 -12.87 3.19 7.06
N SER A 128 -12.82 4.25 6.25
CA SER A 128 -13.94 4.63 5.38
C SER A 128 -13.96 3.76 4.14
N ILE A 129 -15.12 3.20 3.82
CA ILE A 129 -15.39 2.49 2.56
C ILE A 129 -16.30 3.36 1.71
N ARG A 130 -15.91 3.64 0.46
CA ARG A 130 -16.73 4.39 -0.50
C ARG A 130 -16.79 3.64 -1.81
N LEU A 131 -17.99 3.43 -2.30
CA LEU A 131 -18.26 2.58 -3.46
C LEU A 131 -18.22 3.41 -4.74
N GLY A 132 -17.40 3.00 -5.70
CA GLY A 132 -17.19 3.67 -6.98
C GLY A 132 -18.33 3.38 -7.96
N ASP A 133 -18.72 4.37 -8.75
CA ASP A 133 -19.74 4.20 -9.79
C ASP A 133 -19.15 3.78 -11.15
N GLY A 134 -17.81 3.73 -11.26
CA GLY A 134 -17.07 3.41 -12.48
C GLY A 134 -17.07 4.56 -13.49
N ASN A 135 -17.46 5.77 -13.07
CA ASN A 135 -17.39 7.02 -13.84
C ASN A 135 -16.60 8.10 -13.08
N GLY A 136 -15.79 7.70 -12.09
CA GLY A 136 -15.03 8.60 -11.24
C GLY A 136 -15.82 9.26 -10.11
N ASN A 137 -17.04 8.80 -9.78
CA ASN A 137 -17.79 9.22 -8.59
C ASN A 137 -17.85 8.11 -7.55
N PHE A 138 -18.11 8.52 -6.30
CA PHE A 138 -18.12 7.61 -5.15
C PHE A 138 -19.31 7.89 -4.24
N THR A 139 -19.87 6.83 -3.67
CA THR A 139 -21.03 6.87 -2.77
C THR A 139 -20.77 6.06 -1.50
N GLY A 140 -21.77 5.97 -0.61
CA GLY A 140 -21.67 5.24 0.64
C GLY A 140 -21.08 6.06 1.79
N ASN A 141 -21.33 5.61 3.02
CA ASN A 141 -20.89 6.26 4.25
C ASN A 141 -20.38 5.25 5.29
N ASN A 142 -20.12 4.01 4.86
CA ASN A 142 -19.64 2.94 5.73
C ASN A 142 -18.28 3.34 6.33
N ASN A 143 -18.19 3.26 7.65
CA ASN A 143 -16.95 3.47 8.40
C ASN A 143 -16.78 2.28 9.34
N ILE A 144 -15.71 1.52 9.13
CA ILE A 144 -15.45 0.26 9.82
C ILE A 144 -14.52 0.53 10.99
N SER A 145 -14.96 0.22 12.20
CA SER A 145 -14.16 0.39 13.41
C SER A 145 -12.94 -0.52 13.41
N VAL A 146 -11.78 0.06 13.68
CA VAL A 146 -10.48 -0.63 13.80
C VAL A 146 -9.78 -0.21 15.08
N GLY A 147 -8.50 -0.58 15.25
CA GLY A 147 -7.71 -0.14 16.40
C GLY A 147 -7.40 1.36 16.38
N ASN A 148 -6.74 1.83 17.43
CA ASN A 148 -6.39 3.24 17.60
C ASN A 148 -5.27 3.67 16.65
N THR A 149 -5.41 4.88 16.11
CA THR A 149 -4.44 5.49 15.16
C THR A 149 -4.13 4.54 14.00
N PRO A 150 -5.13 4.16 13.19
CA PRO A 150 -4.88 3.41 11.98
C PRO A 150 -3.95 4.21 11.07
N PHE A 151 -2.93 3.54 10.52
CA PHE A 151 -1.86 4.18 9.76
C PHE A 151 -1.79 3.66 8.32
N PHE A 152 -2.15 2.40 8.10
CA PHE A 152 -2.11 1.78 6.78
C PHE A 152 -3.26 0.80 6.62
N VAL A 153 -3.87 0.78 5.44
CA VAL A 153 -4.85 -0.22 5.03
C VAL A 153 -4.33 -0.98 3.82
N ALA A 154 -4.40 -2.31 3.90
CA ALA A 154 -4.15 -3.23 2.81
C ALA A 154 -5.44 -3.99 2.47
N VAL A 155 -5.55 -4.42 1.22
CA VAL A 155 -6.69 -5.17 0.68
C VAL A 155 -6.20 -6.54 0.24
N GLY A 156 -6.98 -7.59 0.51
CA GLY A 156 -6.66 -8.98 0.18
C GLY A 156 -7.90 -9.87 0.27
N ASP A 157 -7.74 -11.16 0.02
CA ASP A 157 -8.77 -12.19 0.26
C ASP A 157 -8.17 -13.13 1.31
N PHE A 158 -8.47 -12.86 2.58
CA PHE A 158 -7.83 -13.52 3.72
C PHE A 158 -8.59 -14.78 4.16
N ASN A 159 -9.80 -15.00 3.66
CA ASN A 159 -10.64 -16.15 3.97
C ASN A 159 -10.95 -17.05 2.75
N GLY A 160 -10.47 -16.70 1.56
CA GLY A 160 -10.58 -17.48 0.35
C GLY A 160 -11.99 -17.54 -0.25
N ASP A 161 -12.86 -16.58 0.07
CA ASP A 161 -14.24 -16.54 -0.44
C ASP A 161 -14.39 -15.74 -1.74
N GLY A 162 -13.29 -15.13 -2.23
CA GLY A 162 -13.26 -14.32 -3.43
C GLY A 162 -13.74 -12.87 -3.23
N MET A 163 -14.11 -12.48 -2.02
CA MET A 163 -14.46 -11.12 -1.65
C MET A 163 -13.25 -10.39 -1.10
N GLN A 164 -13.24 -9.06 -1.22
CA GLN A 164 -12.12 -8.26 -0.76
C GLN A 164 -12.28 -7.88 0.71
N ASP A 165 -11.31 -8.34 1.50
CA ASP A 165 -11.10 -8.06 2.90
C ASP A 165 -10.15 -6.88 3.11
N ILE A 166 -10.10 -6.36 4.33
CA ILE A 166 -9.14 -5.33 4.73
C ILE A 166 -8.31 -5.73 5.94
N ALA A 167 -7.02 -5.42 5.87
CA ALA A 167 -6.08 -5.47 6.98
C ALA A 167 -5.64 -4.05 7.32
N THR A 168 -5.71 -3.65 8.59
CA THR A 168 -5.36 -2.29 9.03
C THR A 168 -4.29 -2.31 10.11
N ALA A 169 -3.16 -1.66 9.85
CA ALA A 169 -2.09 -1.46 10.84
C ALA A 169 -2.47 -0.32 11.76
N ASN A 170 -2.66 -0.63 13.04
CA ASN A 170 -3.08 0.33 14.05
C ASN A 170 -1.87 0.71 14.90
N LEU A 171 -1.24 1.83 14.54
CA LEU A 171 -0.02 2.31 15.17
C LEU A 171 -0.22 2.51 16.68
N GLY A 172 -1.37 3.06 17.09
CA GLY A 172 -1.66 3.37 18.49
C GLY A 172 -2.07 2.14 19.31
N SER A 173 -2.67 1.13 18.68
CA SER A 173 -3.06 -0.13 19.35
C SER A 173 -2.01 -1.23 19.30
N ASN A 174 -0.91 -1.05 18.55
CA ASN A 174 0.14 -2.06 18.36
C ASN A 174 -0.41 -3.40 17.84
N ASN A 175 -1.38 -3.35 16.92
CA ASN A 175 -2.01 -4.52 16.34
C ASN A 175 -2.36 -4.31 14.87
N VAL A 176 -2.71 -5.41 14.19
CA VAL A 176 -3.41 -5.38 12.91
C VAL A 176 -4.85 -5.82 13.12
N SER A 177 -5.80 -5.04 12.62
CA SER A 177 -7.20 -5.42 12.54
C SER A 177 -7.46 -6.10 11.20
N ILE A 178 -8.12 -7.26 11.21
CA ILE A 178 -8.63 -7.91 9.99
C ILE A 178 -10.15 -7.76 9.98
N ARG A 179 -10.71 -7.33 8.87
CA ARG A 179 -12.16 -7.25 8.65
C ARG A 179 -12.49 -7.93 7.33
N LEU A 180 -13.40 -8.88 7.38
CA LEU A 180 -13.77 -9.70 6.24
C LEU A 180 -14.90 -9.02 5.46
N GLY A 181 -14.74 -8.86 4.15
CA GLY A 181 -15.74 -8.31 3.27
C GLY A 181 -16.96 -9.22 3.17
N ASP A 182 -18.14 -8.65 2.95
CA ASP A 182 -19.36 -9.41 2.64
C ASP A 182 -19.74 -9.38 1.15
N GLY A 183 -18.89 -8.75 0.32
CA GLY A 183 -19.08 -8.63 -1.11
C GLY A 183 -20.23 -7.71 -1.53
N ILE A 184 -20.81 -6.94 -0.59
CA ILE A 184 -21.85 -5.94 -0.88
C ILE A 184 -21.50 -4.57 -0.26
N GLY A 185 -20.22 -4.33 0.03
CA GLY A 185 -19.68 -3.10 0.61
C GLY A 185 -19.72 -3.03 2.14
N GLY A 186 -20.11 -4.12 2.80
CA GLY A 186 -20.04 -4.29 4.26
C GLY A 186 -18.81 -5.11 4.68
N PHE A 187 -18.48 -5.01 5.97
CA PHE A 187 -17.33 -5.68 6.57
C PHE A 187 -17.67 -6.21 7.96
N ASN A 188 -17.25 -7.44 8.21
CA ASN A 188 -17.51 -8.18 9.43
C ASN A 188 -16.20 -8.62 10.12
N GLY A 189 -16.33 -9.29 11.26
CA GLY A 189 -15.21 -9.82 12.02
C GLY A 189 -14.58 -8.80 12.98
N SER A 190 -13.89 -9.32 13.98
CA SER A 190 -13.24 -8.54 15.05
C SER A 190 -11.80 -8.98 15.30
N THR A 191 -11.24 -9.78 14.40
CA THR A 191 -9.88 -10.29 14.50
C THR A 191 -8.90 -9.14 14.67
N SER A 192 -8.08 -9.25 15.71
CA SER A 192 -7.06 -8.28 16.09
C SER A 192 -5.81 -9.05 16.45
N ILE A 193 -4.74 -8.85 15.69
CA ILE A 193 -3.48 -9.57 15.82
C ILE A 193 -2.47 -8.66 16.52
N PRO A 194 -2.06 -8.96 17.77
CA PRO A 194 -1.02 -8.19 18.45
C PRO A 194 0.33 -8.32 17.73
N LEU A 195 1.01 -7.19 17.59
CA LEU A 195 2.31 -7.08 16.93
C LEU A 195 3.34 -6.41 17.86
N GLY A 196 4.48 -6.01 17.28
CA GLY A 196 5.42 -5.10 17.93
C GLY A 196 4.88 -3.67 18.05
N PHE A 197 5.75 -2.75 18.48
CA PHE A 197 5.36 -1.36 18.70
C PHE A 197 5.31 -0.56 17.39
N ALA A 198 4.21 0.18 17.22
CA ALA A 198 3.95 1.07 16.10
C ALA A 198 4.03 0.37 14.72
N PRO A 199 3.11 -0.58 14.42
CA PRO A 199 2.98 -1.12 13.08
C PRO A 199 2.62 0.00 12.10
N ASN A 200 3.38 0.12 11.02
CA ASN A 200 3.36 1.28 10.12
C ASN A 200 2.86 0.93 8.71
N SER A 201 3.21 -0.24 8.18
CA SER A 201 2.75 -0.73 6.88
C SER A 201 2.34 -2.20 6.94
N ILE A 202 1.63 -2.66 5.92
CA ILE A 202 1.30 -4.07 5.71
C ILE A 202 1.63 -4.42 4.25
N SER A 203 2.33 -5.54 4.06
CA SER A 203 2.47 -6.21 2.77
C SER A 203 1.82 -7.59 2.85
N ILE A 204 1.10 -7.98 1.80
CA ILE A 204 0.41 -9.28 1.71
C ILE A 204 1.13 -10.16 0.69
N GLY A 205 1.46 -11.39 1.07
CA GLY A 205 2.17 -12.37 0.22
C GLY A 205 2.07 -13.77 0.81
N ASP A 206 2.72 -14.76 0.20
CA ASP A 206 2.81 -16.12 0.75
C ASP A 206 4.23 -16.33 1.29
N PHE A 207 4.43 -16.19 2.61
CA PHE A 207 5.75 -16.25 3.23
C PHE A 207 6.15 -17.67 3.64
N ASN A 208 5.20 -18.61 3.70
CA ASN A 208 5.43 -19.98 4.12
C ASN A 208 5.29 -21.01 2.99
N GLY A 209 4.82 -20.60 1.81
CA GLY A 209 4.64 -21.42 0.62
C GLY A 209 3.41 -22.32 0.66
N ASP A 210 2.39 -21.99 1.46
CA ASP A 210 1.17 -22.80 1.60
C ASP A 210 0.02 -22.36 0.67
N GLY A 211 0.23 -21.32 -0.13
CA GLY A 211 -0.73 -20.76 -1.08
C GLY A 211 -1.80 -19.86 -0.45
N LYS A 212 -1.69 -19.52 0.83
CA LYS A 212 -2.60 -18.61 1.53
C LYS A 212 -1.95 -17.24 1.72
N GLN A 213 -2.80 -16.23 1.91
CA GLN A 213 -2.32 -14.88 2.15
C GLN A 213 -1.81 -14.74 3.59
N ASP A 214 -0.51 -14.52 3.72
CA ASP A 214 0.19 -14.09 4.91
C ASP A 214 0.36 -12.56 4.90
N PHE A 215 0.85 -12.00 6.00
CA PHE A 215 1.26 -10.60 6.01
C PHE A 215 2.61 -10.34 6.69
N ALA A 216 3.28 -9.27 6.24
CA ALA A 216 4.43 -8.66 6.89
C ALA A 216 4.14 -7.20 7.28
N THR A 217 4.59 -6.77 8.45
CA THR A 217 4.44 -5.39 8.94
C THR A 217 5.75 -4.78 9.40
N SER A 218 6.07 -3.58 8.93
CA SER A 218 7.13 -2.75 9.54
C SER A 218 6.67 -2.22 10.90
N ASN A 219 7.49 -2.41 11.94
CA ASN A 219 7.23 -1.87 13.27
C ASN A 219 8.24 -0.76 13.56
N SER A 220 7.83 0.50 13.32
CA SER A 220 8.77 1.61 13.27
C SER A 220 9.49 1.85 14.60
N SER A 221 8.84 1.52 15.73
CA SER A 221 9.41 1.75 17.07
C SER A 221 10.16 0.56 17.66
N SER A 222 10.20 -0.59 16.98
CA SER A 222 10.91 -1.78 17.48
C SER A 222 12.05 -2.27 16.59
N SER A 223 12.30 -1.65 15.44
CA SER A 223 13.32 -2.09 14.47
C SER A 223 13.11 -3.54 14.00
N LEU A 224 11.84 -3.95 13.91
CA LEU A 224 11.42 -5.29 13.50
C LEU A 224 10.48 -5.21 12.32
N VAL A 225 10.54 -6.22 11.46
CA VAL A 225 9.42 -6.64 10.61
C VAL A 225 8.76 -7.84 11.26
N SER A 226 7.44 -7.79 11.50
CA SER A 226 6.67 -8.94 11.97
C SER A 226 6.02 -9.65 10.79
N ILE A 227 6.10 -10.98 10.76
CA ILE A 227 5.42 -11.82 9.77
C ILE A 227 4.37 -12.66 10.50
N ARG A 228 3.19 -12.78 9.91
CA ARG A 228 2.09 -13.60 10.42
C ARG A 228 1.54 -14.45 9.29
N THR A 229 1.31 -15.73 9.60
CA THR A 229 0.85 -16.72 8.63
C THR A 229 -0.66 -16.83 8.67
N GLY A 230 -1.32 -16.69 7.53
CA GLY A 230 -2.76 -16.79 7.38
C GLY A 230 -3.22 -18.25 7.39
N ASP A 231 -4.38 -18.52 7.99
CA ASP A 231 -5.00 -19.85 7.93
C ASP A 231 -5.92 -20.04 6.71
N GLY A 232 -6.15 -18.97 5.93
CA GLY A 232 -7.06 -18.97 4.77
C GLY A 232 -8.54 -18.96 5.19
N SER A 233 -8.85 -18.56 6.41
CA SER A 233 -10.21 -18.41 6.95
C SER A 233 -10.36 -17.11 7.74
N GLY A 234 -9.50 -16.12 7.47
CA GLY A 234 -9.46 -14.83 8.16
C GLY A 234 -8.70 -14.84 9.48
N GLY A 235 -8.12 -15.97 9.88
CA GLY A 235 -7.26 -16.10 11.04
C GLY A 235 -5.78 -15.95 10.67
N PHE A 236 -5.00 -15.41 11.60
CA PHE A 236 -3.56 -15.24 11.45
C PHE A 236 -2.85 -15.73 12.70
N SER A 237 -1.73 -16.42 12.51
CA SER A 237 -0.94 -17.01 13.58
C SER A 237 0.55 -16.79 13.34
N GLY A 238 1.38 -17.46 14.15
CA GLY A 238 2.83 -17.25 14.16
C GLY A 238 3.26 -16.00 14.90
N ASN A 239 4.55 -15.93 15.22
CA ASN A 239 5.17 -14.83 15.94
C ASN A 239 6.52 -14.43 15.33
N THR A 240 6.77 -14.80 14.08
CA THR A 240 8.02 -14.51 13.39
C THR A 240 8.29 -13.02 13.39
N THR A 241 9.48 -12.66 13.84
CA THR A 241 10.01 -11.29 13.82
C THR A 241 11.41 -11.30 13.24
N VAL A 242 11.67 -10.38 12.32
CA VAL A 242 12.96 -10.24 11.66
C VAL A 242 13.54 -8.88 12.04
N SER A 243 14.75 -8.88 12.58
CA SER A 243 15.49 -7.66 12.91
C SER A 243 15.89 -6.91 11.65
N VAL A 244 15.67 -5.60 11.65
CA VAL A 244 16.02 -4.67 10.56
C VAL A 244 16.69 -3.42 11.14
N GLY A 245 16.93 -2.40 10.31
CA GLY A 245 17.43 -1.11 10.79
C GLY A 245 16.39 -0.33 11.60
N ASN A 246 16.80 0.84 12.11
CA ASN A 246 15.96 1.65 12.98
C ASN A 246 14.93 2.47 12.20
N GLY A 247 13.68 2.45 12.66
CA GLY A 247 12.57 3.17 12.04
C GLY A 247 12.16 2.60 10.69
N PRO A 248 11.91 1.27 10.54
CA PRO A 248 11.39 0.73 9.29
C PRO A 248 10.04 1.38 8.98
N ILE A 249 9.89 1.95 7.79
CA ILE A 249 8.64 2.66 7.42
C ILE A 249 7.70 1.76 6.64
N THR A 250 8.18 1.14 5.57
CA THR A 250 7.36 0.31 4.68
C THR A 250 8.03 -1.05 4.45
N VAL A 251 7.28 -2.04 3.99
CA VAL A 251 7.81 -3.31 3.51
C VAL A 251 7.46 -3.45 2.04
N ALA A 252 8.45 -3.79 1.22
CA ALA A 252 8.26 -4.24 -0.15
C ALA A 252 8.58 -5.73 -0.19
N ILE A 253 7.79 -6.48 -0.93
CA ILE A 253 7.93 -7.94 -1.05
C ILE A 253 8.14 -8.30 -2.52
N GLY A 254 8.96 -9.30 -2.78
CA GLY A 254 9.13 -9.93 -4.10
C GLY A 254 10.00 -11.16 -3.97
N ASP A 255 10.19 -11.92 -5.04
CA ASP A 255 11.30 -12.87 -5.15
C ASP A 255 12.46 -12.10 -5.78
N PHE A 256 13.42 -11.64 -4.96
CA PHE A 256 14.52 -10.79 -5.41
C PHE A 256 15.72 -11.60 -5.90
N ASN A 257 15.79 -12.89 -5.59
CA ASN A 257 16.89 -13.77 -5.96
C ASN A 257 16.50 -14.88 -6.97
N GLY A 258 15.22 -15.00 -7.32
CA GLY A 258 14.70 -15.97 -8.28
C GLY A 258 14.56 -17.39 -7.71
N ASP A 259 14.51 -17.56 -6.39
CA ASP A 259 14.43 -18.89 -5.76
C ASP A 259 12.99 -19.40 -5.54
N GLY A 260 11.99 -18.61 -5.93
CA GLY A 260 10.58 -18.92 -5.81
C GLY A 260 10.00 -18.67 -4.41
N LYS A 261 10.74 -18.05 -3.49
CA LYS A 261 10.26 -17.70 -2.15
C LYS A 261 10.12 -16.19 -1.99
N GLN A 262 9.29 -15.81 -1.02
CA GLN A 262 9.04 -14.42 -0.72
C GLN A 262 10.20 -13.80 0.07
N ASP A 263 10.88 -12.83 -0.56
CA ASP A 263 11.84 -11.92 0.05
C ASP A 263 11.16 -10.62 0.47
N PHE A 264 11.86 -9.81 1.28
CA PHE A 264 11.42 -8.45 1.58
C PHE A 264 12.54 -7.43 1.68
N ALA A 265 12.21 -6.16 1.42
CA ALA A 265 13.05 -5.00 1.62
C ALA A 265 12.32 -3.93 2.44
N THR A 266 13.02 -3.23 3.32
CA THR A 266 12.45 -2.13 4.12
C THR A 266 13.43 -0.97 4.28
N PRO A 267 13.02 0.28 3.97
CA PRO A 267 13.80 1.46 4.28
C PRO A 267 13.68 1.80 5.77
N ASN A 268 14.81 2.05 6.40
CA ASN A 268 14.94 2.35 7.82
C ASN A 268 15.28 3.84 7.99
N TYR A 269 14.28 4.62 8.36
CA TYR A 269 14.35 6.08 8.36
C TYR A 269 15.37 6.65 9.36
N TRP A 270 15.48 6.06 10.55
CA TRP A 270 16.40 6.56 11.57
C TRP A 270 17.83 6.06 11.39
N SER A 271 18.04 4.92 10.71
CA SER A 271 19.39 4.44 10.38
C SER A 271 19.86 4.80 8.98
N SER A 272 19.04 5.50 8.18
CA SER A 272 19.39 5.96 6.82
C SER A 272 19.93 4.84 5.91
N ASN A 273 19.35 3.65 6.01
CA ASN A 273 19.71 2.49 5.20
C ASN A 273 18.47 1.68 4.78
N VAL A 274 18.67 0.68 3.93
CA VAL A 274 17.65 -0.30 3.55
C VAL A 274 18.08 -1.67 4.03
N SER A 275 17.16 -2.41 4.66
CA SER A 275 17.35 -3.82 4.97
C SER A 275 16.72 -4.66 3.86
N ILE A 276 17.44 -5.63 3.31
CA ILE A 276 16.94 -6.66 2.38
C ILE A 276 17.10 -8.02 3.06
N ARG A 277 16.09 -8.87 2.98
CA ARG A 277 16.03 -10.20 3.60
C ARG A 277 15.47 -11.21 2.61
N LEU A 278 16.20 -12.31 2.41
CA LEU A 278 15.81 -13.39 1.51
C LEU A 278 15.01 -14.47 2.25
N GLY A 279 14.06 -15.13 1.57
CA GLY A 279 13.16 -16.15 2.09
C GLY A 279 13.80 -17.51 2.36
N ALA A 280 15.09 -17.70 2.08
CA ALA A 280 15.86 -18.92 2.36
C ALA A 280 17.17 -18.66 3.13
N GLY A 281 17.29 -19.19 4.36
CA GLY A 281 18.56 -19.27 5.11
C GLY A 281 18.90 -18.10 6.04
N PRO A 282 19.97 -18.21 6.87
CA PRO A 282 20.20 -17.32 8.00
C PRO A 282 20.62 -15.90 7.56
N GLU A 283 20.31 -14.92 8.42
CA GLU A 283 20.45 -13.47 8.21
C GLU A 283 21.60 -13.04 7.30
N ILE A 284 21.27 -12.45 6.14
CA ILE A 284 22.22 -11.63 5.38
C ILE A 284 22.01 -10.17 5.77
N ASN A 285 22.90 -9.64 6.62
CA ASN A 285 22.99 -8.21 6.90
C ASN A 285 23.72 -7.50 5.75
N VAL A 286 22.96 -6.86 4.87
CA VAL A 286 23.52 -5.89 3.93
C VAL A 286 23.67 -4.56 4.65
N GLN A 287 24.88 -4.24 5.12
CA GLN A 287 25.25 -2.88 5.49
C GLN A 287 26.18 -2.32 4.43
N GLY A 288 25.87 -1.15 3.88
CA GLY A 288 26.77 -0.46 2.96
C GLY A 288 26.25 0.88 2.49
N ASN A 289 26.90 1.96 2.94
CA ASN A 289 26.86 3.25 2.28
C ASN A 289 27.51 3.08 0.89
N GLY A 290 26.68 3.05 -0.17
CA GLY A 290 27.15 3.15 -1.56
C GLY A 290 27.39 1.83 -2.30
N ILE A 291 26.34 1.03 -2.51
CA ILE A 291 26.38 -0.10 -3.45
C ILE A 291 25.30 0.09 -4.52
N SER A 292 25.73 0.13 -5.79
CA SER A 292 24.90 -0.13 -6.95
C SER A 292 24.45 -1.60 -6.91
N ILE A 293 23.14 -1.82 -6.83
CA ILE A 293 22.55 -3.14 -7.06
C ILE A 293 22.70 -3.37 -8.57
N ALA A 294 23.48 -4.38 -8.98
CA ALA A 294 23.48 -4.80 -10.38
C ALA A 294 22.05 -5.21 -10.76
N ASP A 295 21.58 -4.77 -11.91
CA ASP A 295 20.36 -5.31 -12.49
C ASP A 295 20.55 -6.81 -12.70
N GLY A 296 19.48 -7.57 -12.51
CA GLY A 296 19.51 -9.03 -12.54
C GLY A 296 19.76 -9.66 -13.91
N ASP A 297 20.52 -9.01 -14.80
CA ASP A 297 20.79 -9.45 -16.17
C ASP A 297 22.23 -9.93 -16.39
N ASN A 298 22.82 -10.65 -15.43
CA ASN A 298 24.07 -11.38 -15.65
C ASN A 298 23.92 -12.57 -16.64
N THR A 299 23.20 -12.41 -17.76
CA THR A 299 23.40 -13.22 -18.96
C THR A 299 24.74 -12.85 -19.59
N PRO A 300 25.73 -13.75 -19.62
CA PRO A 300 26.93 -13.52 -20.41
C PRO A 300 26.50 -13.50 -21.88
N VAL A 301 26.75 -12.40 -22.58
CA VAL A 301 26.68 -12.38 -24.04
C VAL A 301 27.80 -13.28 -24.53
N MET A 302 27.47 -14.51 -24.95
CA MET A 302 28.40 -15.32 -25.73
C MET A 302 28.61 -14.62 -27.08
N GLN A 303 29.85 -14.20 -27.36
CA GLN A 303 30.35 -14.12 -28.73
C GLN A 303 30.80 -15.50 -29.18
#